data_AF-A0A1B7IRQ8-F1
#
_entry.id   AF-A0A1B7IRQ8-F1
#
_cell.length_a   1.000
_cell.length_b   1.000
_cell.length_c   1.000
_cell.angle_alpha   90.00
_cell.angle_beta   90.00
_cell.angle_gamma   90.00
#
_symmetry.space_group_name_H-M   'P 1'
#
loop_
_entity.id
_entity.type
_entity.pdbx_description
1 polymer ?
#
loop_
_entity_poly.entity_id
_entity_poly.type
_entity_poly.pdbx_seq_one_letter_code
_entity_poly.pdbx_strand_id
1 'polypeptide(L)'
;MKNDLDIDIASIQYLKTLVEVLSVEPVSMLMARKMAIADSSADMKKSEDIHLSENEYYGIYHDNHVVNVTAKYTFTDKNNHRDIFISSALANDDECSVKYNGYLTLAREF
;
A
#
# COMPACT_ATOMS: atom_id res chain seq x y z
N MET A 1 5.69 5.35 2.79
CA MET A 1 5.16 6.16 3.89
C MET A 1 6.25 6.63 4.85
N LYS A 2 6.85 5.78 5.71
CA LYS A 2 7.90 6.21 6.67
C LYS A 2 9.01 7.07 6.05
N ASN A 3 9.71 6.53 5.07
CA ASN A 3 10.86 7.20 4.45
C ASN A 3 10.48 8.40 3.56
N ASP A 4 9.20 8.47 3.18
CA ASP A 4 8.67 9.51 2.30
C ASP A 4 8.17 10.72 3.11
N LEU A 5 7.64 10.45 4.31
CA LEU A 5 7.07 11.48 5.16
C LEU A 5 8.06 12.04 6.19
N ASP A 6 9.19 11.41 6.45
CA ASP A 6 10.16 11.86 7.48
C ASP A 6 9.53 11.97 8.89
N ILE A 7 8.60 11.06 9.21
CA ILE A 7 7.97 11.01 10.54
C ILE A 7 8.93 10.36 11.52
N ASP A 8 9.23 11.05 12.63
CA ASP A 8 9.91 10.43 13.78
C ASP A 8 8.99 9.40 14.44
N ILE A 9 9.20 8.13 14.10
CA ILE A 9 8.43 7.02 14.65
C ILE A 9 8.51 6.93 16.18
N ALA A 10 9.59 7.41 16.81
CA ALA A 10 9.73 7.42 18.26
C ALA A 10 8.84 8.47 18.95
N SER A 11 8.26 9.40 18.19
CA SER A 11 7.28 10.37 18.67
C SER A 11 5.85 9.80 18.74
N ILE A 12 5.55 8.74 17.97
CA ILE A 12 4.21 8.15 17.86
C ILE A 12 3.80 7.43 19.15
N GLN A 13 2.63 7.78 19.66
CA GLN A 13 1.99 7.08 20.76
C GLN A 13 1.16 5.90 20.22
N TYR A 14 1.80 4.74 20.05
CA TYR A 14 1.18 3.55 19.44
C TYR A 14 -0.15 3.11 20.05
N LEU A 15 -0.31 3.21 21.38
CA LEU A 15 -1.56 2.84 22.06
C LEU A 15 -2.72 3.81 21.75
N LYS A 16 -2.42 4.99 21.20
CA LYS A 16 -3.41 5.96 20.72
C LYS A 16 -3.59 5.92 19.19
N THR A 17 -2.83 5.09 18.49
CA THR A 17 -3.01 4.92 17.04
C THR A 17 -4.37 4.29 16.78
N LEU A 18 -5.15 4.93 15.90
CA LEU A 18 -6.43 4.42 15.47
C LEU A 18 -6.32 3.93 14.03
N VAL A 19 -6.85 2.74 13.77
CA VAL A 19 -6.96 2.16 12.44
C VAL A 19 -8.42 1.87 12.17
N GLU A 20 -8.94 2.44 11.09
CA GLU A 20 -10.29 2.23 10.62
C GLU A 20 -10.22 1.60 9.23
N VAL A 21 -10.71 0.37 9.07
CA VAL A 21 -10.80 -0.27 7.76
C VAL A 21 -11.94 0.39 7.00
N LEU A 22 -11.61 1.06 5.89
CA LEU A 22 -12.58 1.75 5.05
C LEU A 22 -13.17 0.81 4.01
N SER A 23 -12.36 -0.08 3.44
CA SER A 23 -12.82 -1.07 2.46
C SER A 23 -11.88 -2.27 2.36
N VAL A 24 -12.45 -3.40 1.94
CA VAL A 24 -11.74 -4.60 1.51
C VAL A 24 -12.45 -5.06 0.24
N GLU A 25 -11.88 -4.74 -0.91
CA GLU A 25 -12.52 -4.98 -2.19
C GLU A 25 -11.63 -5.84 -3.09
N PRO A 26 -12.19 -6.79 -3.87
CA PRO A 26 -11.44 -7.50 -4.87
C PRO A 26 -10.75 -6.53 -5.85
N VAL A 27 -9.52 -6.84 -6.22
CA VAL A 27 -8.82 -6.07 -7.27
C VAL A 27 -9.54 -6.29 -8.59
N SER A 28 -10.12 -5.23 -9.15
CA SER A 28 -10.79 -5.31 -10.45
C SER A 28 -9.81 -5.68 -11.57
N MET A 29 -10.30 -6.34 -12.62
CA MET A 29 -9.50 -6.68 -13.81
C MET A 29 -8.77 -5.46 -14.39
N LEU A 30 -9.45 -4.30 -14.45
CA LEU A 30 -8.86 -3.06 -14.96
C LEU A 30 -7.71 -2.58 -14.08
N MET A 31 -7.88 -2.60 -12.77
CA MET A 31 -6.85 -2.19 -11.81
C MET A 31 -5.65 -3.14 -11.87
N ALA A 32 -5.88 -4.46 -11.85
CA ALA A 32 -4.84 -5.48 -11.99
C ALA A 32 -4.01 -5.26 -13.27
N ARG A 33 -4.68 -5.02 -14.41
CA ARG A 33 -4.01 -4.77 -15.69
C ARG A 33 -3.18 -3.49 -15.67
N LYS A 34 -3.70 -2.40 -15.10
CA LYS A 34 -2.96 -1.13 -14.99
C LYS A 34 -1.70 -1.27 -14.14
N MET A 35 -1.79 -1.98 -13.01
CA MET A 35 -0.63 -2.26 -12.16
C MET A 35 0.38 -3.15 -12.87
N ALA A 36 -0.09 -4.18 -13.58
CA ALA A 36 0.78 -5.07 -14.34
C ALA A 36 1.58 -4.35 -15.43
N ILE A 37 0.94 -3.45 -16.19
CA ILE A 37 1.62 -2.60 -17.19
C ILE A 37 2.70 -1.74 -16.52
N ALA A 38 2.37 -1.11 -15.39
CA ALA A 38 3.30 -0.22 -14.70
C ALA A 38 4.54 -0.96 -14.23
N ASP A 39 4.34 -2.12 -13.59
CA ASP A 39 5.44 -2.89 -13.02
C ASP A 39 6.27 -3.60 -14.08
N SER A 40 5.65 -4.20 -15.11
CA SER A 40 6.40 -4.78 -16.23
C SER A 40 7.25 -3.71 -16.94
N SER A 41 6.71 -2.51 -17.12
CA SER A 41 7.45 -1.38 -17.72
C SER A 41 8.58 -0.86 -16.84
N ALA A 42 8.44 -0.95 -15.51
CA ALA A 42 9.49 -0.59 -14.57
C ALA A 42 10.59 -1.67 -14.53
N ASP A 43 10.23 -2.94 -14.63
CA ASP A 43 11.15 -4.07 -14.63
C ASP A 43 12.06 -4.07 -15.85
N MET A 44 11.52 -3.77 -17.03
CA MET A 44 12.28 -3.65 -18.28
C MET A 44 13.38 -2.57 -18.25
N LYS A 45 13.37 -1.66 -17.26
CA LYS A 45 14.38 -0.61 -17.10
C LYS A 45 15.55 -1.04 -16.21
N LYS A 46 15.47 -2.21 -15.56
CA LYS A 46 16.53 -2.76 -14.71
C LYS A 46 17.54 -3.51 -15.59
N SER A 47 18.83 -3.38 -15.27
CA SER A 47 19.91 -3.85 -16.16
C SER A 47 20.27 -5.33 -16.04
N GLU A 48 19.84 -6.01 -14.97
CA GLU A 48 20.19 -7.40 -14.70
C GLU A 48 18.97 -8.15 -14.12
N ASP A 49 18.69 -9.32 -14.70
CA ASP A 49 17.72 -10.37 -14.33
C ASP A 49 16.24 -10.30 -14.76
N ILE A 50 15.72 -11.54 -14.84
CA ILE A 50 14.38 -12.03 -15.26
C ILE A 50 13.30 -10.95 -15.18
N HIS A 51 12.83 -10.53 -16.35
CA HIS A 51 11.68 -9.64 -16.48
C HIS A 51 10.40 -10.47 -16.54
N LEU A 52 9.47 -10.22 -15.63
CA LEU A 52 8.12 -10.74 -15.77
C LEU A 52 7.38 -9.94 -16.85
N SER A 53 6.66 -10.66 -17.70
CA SER A 53 5.74 -10.06 -18.66
C SER A 53 4.55 -9.40 -17.95
N GLU A 54 3.85 -8.54 -18.68
CA GLU A 54 2.59 -7.96 -18.20
C GLU A 54 1.56 -9.02 -17.78
N ASN A 55 1.50 -10.17 -18.47
CA ASN A 55 0.55 -11.23 -18.11
C ASN A 55 0.96 -11.96 -16.83
N GLU A 56 2.25 -12.15 -16.58
CA GLU A 56 2.74 -12.72 -15.33
C GLU A 56 2.45 -11.77 -14.16
N TYR A 57 2.72 -10.48 -14.30
CA TYR A 57 2.32 -9.48 -13.30
C TYR A 57 0.79 -9.39 -13.12
N TYR A 58 0.01 -9.56 -14.19
CA TYR A 58 -1.44 -9.56 -14.10
C TYR A 58 -1.94 -10.69 -13.21
N GLY A 59 -1.40 -11.90 -13.37
CA GLY A 59 -1.72 -13.05 -12.52
C GLY A 59 -1.48 -12.75 -11.03
N ILE A 60 -0.36 -12.09 -10.71
CA ILE A 60 -0.04 -11.66 -9.33
C ILE A 60 -1.12 -10.75 -8.73
N TYR A 61 -1.75 -9.88 -9.54
CA TYR A 61 -2.75 -8.90 -9.07
C TYR A 61 -4.20 -9.35 -9.22
N HIS A 62 -4.44 -10.52 -9.81
CA HIS A 62 -5.78 -10.98 -10.17
C HIS A 62 -6.09 -12.36 -9.59
N ASP A 63 -5.13 -13.27 -9.63
CA ASP A 63 -5.34 -14.65 -9.23
C ASP A 63 -5.28 -14.80 -7.70
N ASN A 64 -5.83 -15.89 -7.18
CA ASN A 64 -5.79 -16.23 -5.74
C ASN A 64 -6.42 -15.15 -4.82
N HIS A 65 -7.55 -14.60 -5.28
CA HIS A 65 -8.41 -13.65 -4.55
C HIS A 65 -7.68 -12.41 -4.01
N VAL A 66 -6.93 -11.72 -4.88
CA VAL A 66 -6.30 -10.46 -4.46
C VAL A 66 -7.35 -9.43 -4.08
N VAL A 67 -7.24 -8.88 -2.88
CA VAL A 67 -8.05 -7.78 -2.35
C VAL A 67 -7.19 -6.54 -2.12
N ASN A 68 -7.75 -5.38 -2.42
CA ASN A 68 -7.21 -4.10 -1.99
C ASN A 68 -7.86 -3.70 -0.66
N VAL A 69 -7.06 -3.71 0.40
CA VAL A 69 -7.44 -3.25 1.74
C VAL A 69 -7.12 -1.77 1.84
N THR A 70 -8.14 -0.95 2.10
CA THR A 70 -7.97 0.48 2.36
C THR A 70 -8.30 0.77 3.81
N ALA A 71 -7.38 1.43 4.51
CA ALA A 71 -7.55 1.79 5.91
C ALA A 71 -7.12 3.23 6.16
N LYS A 72 -7.85 3.88 7.07
CA LYS A 72 -7.50 5.18 7.61
C LYS A 72 -6.69 4.99 8.89
N TYR A 73 -5.51 5.57 8.90
CA TYR A 73 -4.61 5.61 10.05
C TYR A 73 -4.66 7.01 10.66
N THR A 74 -4.86 7.07 11.97
CA THR A 74 -4.63 8.28 12.76
C THR A 74 -3.47 8.00 13.70
N PHE A 75 -2.36 8.70 13.51
CA PHE A 75 -1.24 8.70 14.45
C PHE A 75 -1.37 9.89 15.39
N THR A 76 -0.86 9.74 16.62
CA THR A 76 -0.85 10.81 17.61
C THR A 76 0.54 10.90 18.24
N ASP A 77 1.11 12.11 18.28
CA ASP A 77 2.41 12.34 18.89
C ASP A 77 2.32 12.54 20.42
N LYS A 78 3.44 12.87 21.06
CA LYS A 78 3.50 13.15 22.51
C LYS A 78 2.84 14.48 22.91
N ASN A 79 2.63 15.39 21.96
CA ASN A 79 1.98 16.68 22.15
C ASN A 79 0.48 16.64 21.80
N ASN A 80 -0.06 15.46 21.49
CA ASN A 80 -1.42 15.22 20.96
C ASN A 80 -1.70 15.82 19.57
N HIS A 81 -0.67 16.14 18.80
CA HIS A 81 -0.80 16.41 17.37
C HIS A 81 -1.19 15.13 16.62
N ARG A 82 -1.91 15.27 15.52
CA ARG A 82 -2.50 14.18 14.76
C ARG A 82 -2.12 14.24 13.28
N ASP A 83 -1.60 13.12 12.82
CA ASP A 83 -1.45 12.84 11.41
C ASP A 83 -2.49 11.82 10.97
N ILE A 84 -3.15 12.09 9.85
CA ILE A 84 -4.23 11.25 9.33
C ILE A 84 -3.94 10.89 7.89
N PHE A 85 -3.88 9.59 7.62
CA PHE A 85 -3.61 9.03 6.29
C PHE A 85 -4.69 8.04 5.90
N ILE A 86 -5.06 7.99 4.62
CA ILE A 86 -5.71 6.83 4.03
C ILE A 86 -4.64 6.05 3.28
N SER A 87 -4.44 4.79 3.62
CA SER A 87 -3.48 3.94 2.92
C SER A 87 -4.17 2.72 2.34
N SER A 88 -3.66 2.25 1.20
CA SER A 88 -4.11 1.04 0.55
C SER A 88 -2.99 0.02 0.38
N ALA A 89 -3.33 -1.25 0.47
CA ALA A 89 -2.40 -2.35 0.25
C ALA A 89 -3.13 -3.56 -0.34
N LEU A 90 -2.40 -4.36 -1.11
CA LEU A 90 -2.89 -5.60 -1.71
C LEU A 90 -2.54 -6.78 -0.82
N ALA A 91 -3.49 -7.68 -0.63
CA ALA A 91 -3.33 -8.96 0.03
C ALA A 91 -3.97 -10.06 -0.83
N ASN A 92 -3.47 -11.28 -0.78
CA ASN A 92 -4.04 -12.44 -1.45
C ASN A 92 -4.06 -13.64 -0.49
N ASP A 93 -4.63 -14.77 -0.92
CA ASP A 93 -4.81 -15.95 -0.06
C ASP A 93 -3.51 -16.74 0.17
N ASP A 94 -2.55 -16.63 -0.75
CA ASP A 94 -1.35 -17.49 -0.79
C ASP A 94 -0.10 -16.84 -0.21
N GLU A 95 0.02 -15.51 -0.30
CA GLU A 95 1.18 -14.80 0.21
C GLU A 95 0.87 -14.14 1.55
N CYS A 96 1.68 -14.47 2.57
CA CYS A 96 1.78 -13.69 3.80
C CYS A 96 2.37 -12.28 3.56
N SER A 97 2.61 -11.90 2.31
CA SER A 97 3.21 -10.64 1.89
C SER A 97 2.12 -9.66 1.46
N VAL A 98 2.10 -8.48 2.09
CA VAL A 98 1.16 -7.40 1.77
C VAL A 98 1.90 -6.40 0.90
N LYS A 99 1.47 -6.21 -0.35
CA LYS A 99 2.07 -5.21 -1.24
C LYS A 99 1.47 -3.84 -0.95
N TYR A 100 2.30 -2.91 -0.51
CA TYR A 100 1.90 -1.53 -0.30
C TYR A 100 1.51 -0.85 -1.62
N ASN A 101 0.30 -0.29 -1.69
CA ASN A 101 -0.27 0.33 -2.90
C ASN A 101 -0.41 1.86 -2.78
N GLY A 102 0.17 2.46 -1.73
CA GLY A 102 0.24 3.91 -1.58
C GLY A 102 -0.66 4.47 -0.48
N TYR A 103 -0.72 5.80 -0.44
CA TYR A 103 -1.47 6.55 0.57
C TYR A 103 -1.85 7.96 0.12
N LEU A 104 -2.80 8.54 0.86
CA LEU A 104 -3.26 9.92 0.78
C LEU A 104 -3.15 10.55 2.17
N THR A 105 -2.55 11.74 2.26
CA THR A 105 -2.52 12.53 3.49
C THR A 105 -3.80 13.35 3.61
N LEU A 106 -4.55 13.15 4.70
CA LEU A 106 -5.74 13.94 5.01
C LEU A 106 -5.42 15.11 5.95
N ALA A 107 -4.53 14.89 6.92
CA ALA A 107 -4.07 15.90 7.85
C ALA A 107 -2.65 15.57 8.31
N ARG A 108 -1.84 16.59 8.58
CA ARG A 108 -0.48 16.43 9.08
C ARG A 108 -0.11 17.58 9.99
N GLU A 109 0.25 17.25 11.21
CA GLU A 109 0.59 18.19 12.27
C GLU A 109 2.03 17.98 12.80
N PHE A 110 2.70 16.86 12.45
CA PHE A 110 4.09 16.59 12.82
C PHE A 110 4.92 15.79 11.78
#